data_AF-A0A0Q7X626-F1
#
_entry.id   AF-A0A0Q7X626-F1
#
_cell.length_a   1.000
_cell.length_b   1.000
_cell.length_c   1.000
_cell.angle_alpha   90.00
_cell.angle_beta   90.00
_cell.angle_gamma   90.00
#
_symmetry.space_group_name_H-M   'P 1'
#
loop_
_entity.id
_entity.type
_entity.pdbx_description
1 polymer ?
#
loop_
_entity_poly.entity_id
_entity_poly.type
_entity_poly.pdbx_seq_one_letter_code
_entity_poly.pdbx_strand_id
1 'polypeptide(L)'
;MKTSSTRNEIQDRISVVSNDIAEVTKRCSKVRAQMNPITARISELEQQIKARDWTLTGSRPKGCTETVKDASDIRRKLYAERSKLTRELSELQGQVAPMNRQLSELRGDLHALKQSAVTPESLQLEIDAASAILTGLEDERTALVSILNNAEDQMGEISKLESEETHATERLTETQAKSFLATPQTAAGMKRAVIEAEKALKHCYDKALEARAARPMVLSNINKAKEELRSIDERIEQQKNNLEEKQNQLWKIEAYDDWEGIMSSVRRALRKMLKGDRAIGRALVEALMHEGLREFDEKGRLIRPSWLHSSGASLDNI
;
A
#
# COMPACT_ATOMS: atom_id res chain seq x y z
N MET A 1 4.35 12.60 -8.09
CA MET A 1 3.32 12.98 -9.10
C MET A 1 2.82 11.83 -9.98
N LYS A 2 3.38 10.61 -9.93
CA LYS A 2 2.84 9.46 -10.67
C LYS A 2 1.58 8.85 -10.02
N THR A 3 1.39 9.04 -8.71
CA THR A 3 0.38 8.34 -7.90
C THR A 3 -1.07 8.80 -8.11
N SER A 4 -1.35 10.09 -8.38
CA SER A 4 -2.73 10.54 -8.63
C SER A 4 -3.22 10.22 -10.05
N SER A 5 -2.32 10.28 -11.06
CA SER A 5 -2.61 9.82 -12.43
C SER A 5 -2.97 8.33 -12.41
N THR A 6 -2.16 7.51 -11.74
CA THR A 6 -2.43 6.07 -11.62
C THR A 6 -3.69 5.78 -10.81
N ARG A 7 -4.01 6.57 -9.78
CA ARG A 7 -5.26 6.41 -9.00
C ARG A 7 -6.49 6.68 -9.87
N ASN A 8 -6.49 7.79 -10.60
CA ASN A 8 -7.59 8.15 -11.50
C ASN A 8 -7.72 7.14 -12.63
N GLU A 9 -6.61 6.71 -13.23
CA GLU A 9 -6.59 5.64 -14.24
C GLU A 9 -7.13 4.30 -13.69
N ILE A 10 -6.74 3.91 -12.47
CA ILE A 10 -7.27 2.70 -11.83
C ILE A 10 -8.77 2.86 -11.54
N GLN A 11 -9.20 4.04 -11.08
CA GLN A 11 -10.62 4.33 -10.80
C GLN A 11 -11.48 4.32 -12.07
N ASP A 12 -10.96 4.88 -13.16
CA ASP A 12 -11.62 4.87 -14.46
C ASP A 12 -11.72 3.44 -15.01
N ARG A 13 -10.63 2.66 -14.89
CA ARG A 13 -10.64 1.24 -15.26
C ARG A 13 -11.60 0.43 -14.40
N ILE A 14 -11.67 0.69 -13.09
CA ILE A 14 -12.67 0.08 -12.19
C ILE A 14 -14.08 0.42 -12.66
N SER A 15 -14.33 1.67 -13.06
CA SER A 15 -15.63 2.13 -13.53
C SER A 15 -16.02 1.45 -14.85
N VAL A 16 -15.10 1.35 -15.81
CA VAL A 16 -15.30 0.64 -17.07
C VAL A 16 -15.61 -0.84 -16.83
N VAL A 17 -14.77 -1.54 -16.08
CA VAL A 17 -14.97 -2.97 -15.78
C VAL A 17 -16.28 -3.21 -15.02
N SER A 18 -16.66 -2.31 -14.11
CA SER A 18 -17.93 -2.41 -13.38
C SER A 18 -19.14 -2.26 -14.31
N ASN A 19 -19.06 -1.35 -15.28
CA ASN A 19 -20.10 -1.19 -16.30
C ASN A 19 -20.19 -2.42 -17.22
N ASP A 20 -19.05 -2.97 -17.65
CA ASP A 20 -19.00 -4.18 -18.48
C ASP A 20 -19.62 -5.39 -17.74
N ILE A 21 -19.32 -5.56 -16.44
CA ILE A 21 -19.94 -6.58 -15.60
C ILE A 21 -21.46 -6.40 -15.57
N ALA A 22 -21.95 -5.17 -15.39
CA ALA A 22 -23.38 -4.88 -15.36
C ALA A 22 -24.05 -5.20 -16.70
N GLU A 23 -23.41 -4.85 -17.82
CA GLU A 23 -23.94 -5.12 -19.15
C GLU A 23 -23.98 -6.62 -19.46
N VAL A 24 -22.88 -7.35 -19.20
CA VAL A 24 -22.84 -8.80 -19.43
C VAL A 24 -23.84 -9.52 -18.52
N THR A 25 -23.99 -9.08 -17.27
CA THR A 25 -25.02 -9.60 -16.35
C THR A 25 -26.43 -9.40 -16.91
N LYS A 26 -26.72 -8.20 -17.44
CA LYS A 26 -27.99 -7.89 -18.10
C LYS A 26 -28.24 -8.80 -19.30
N ARG A 27 -27.24 -8.96 -20.17
CA ARG A 27 -27.35 -9.86 -21.34
C ARG A 27 -27.59 -11.32 -20.90
N CYS A 28 -26.87 -11.82 -19.89
CA CYS A 28 -27.09 -13.16 -19.32
C CYS A 28 -28.52 -13.35 -18.81
N SER A 29 -29.06 -12.36 -18.11
CA SER A 29 -30.44 -12.41 -17.60
C SER A 29 -31.48 -12.48 -18.74
N LYS A 30 -31.25 -11.73 -19.83
CA LYS A 30 -32.12 -11.74 -21.01
C LYS A 30 -32.11 -13.10 -21.71
N VAL A 31 -30.93 -13.68 -21.94
CA VAL A 31 -30.80 -15.01 -22.57
C VAL A 31 -31.44 -16.09 -21.68
N ARG A 32 -31.24 -16.04 -20.36
CA ARG A 32 -31.88 -16.97 -19.43
C ARG A 32 -33.42 -16.84 -19.44
N ALA A 33 -33.94 -15.61 -19.53
CA ALA A 33 -35.37 -15.37 -19.66
C ALA A 33 -35.95 -15.93 -20.97
N GLN A 34 -35.17 -15.97 -22.06
CA GLN A 34 -35.56 -16.60 -23.33
C GLN A 34 -35.54 -18.14 -23.25
N MET A 35 -34.62 -18.73 -22.47
CA MET A 35 -34.53 -20.19 -22.32
C MET A 35 -35.72 -20.79 -21.56
N ASN A 36 -36.19 -20.14 -20.48
CA ASN A 36 -37.28 -20.63 -19.63
C ASN A 36 -38.56 -21.04 -20.40
N PRO A 37 -39.14 -20.20 -21.29
CA PRO A 37 -40.33 -20.59 -22.05
C PRO A 37 -40.05 -21.71 -23.06
N ILE A 38 -38.85 -21.74 -23.66
CA ILE A 38 -38.45 -22.82 -24.58
C ILE A 38 -38.37 -24.16 -23.84
N THR A 39 -37.75 -24.19 -22.66
CA THR A 39 -37.70 -25.39 -21.81
C THR A 39 -39.10 -25.86 -21.44
N ALA A 40 -39.98 -24.96 -21.02
CA ALA A 40 -41.37 -25.30 -20.70
C ALA A 40 -42.13 -25.89 -21.91
N ARG A 41 -41.94 -25.29 -23.10
CA ARG A 41 -42.56 -25.78 -24.34
C ARG A 41 -42.04 -27.14 -24.77
N ILE A 42 -40.74 -27.41 -24.63
CA ILE A 42 -40.18 -28.74 -24.90
C ILE A 42 -40.81 -29.79 -23.97
N SER A 43 -40.94 -29.50 -22.67
CA SER A 43 -41.59 -30.41 -21.73
C SER A 43 -43.07 -30.65 -22.06
N GLU A 44 -43.79 -29.61 -22.48
CA GLU A 44 -45.18 -29.74 -22.95
C GLU A 44 -45.27 -30.64 -24.20
N LEU A 45 -44.42 -30.41 -25.21
CA LEU A 45 -44.37 -31.22 -26.43
C LEU A 45 -44.04 -32.68 -26.11
N GLU A 46 -43.15 -32.95 -25.16
CA GLU A 46 -42.84 -34.31 -24.72
C GLU A 46 -44.05 -35.01 -24.09
N GLN A 47 -44.86 -34.30 -23.30
CA GLN A 47 -46.11 -34.84 -22.76
C GLN A 47 -47.14 -35.09 -23.87
N GLN A 48 -47.28 -34.17 -24.83
CA GLN A 48 -48.19 -34.34 -25.97
C GLN A 48 -47.80 -35.51 -26.88
N ILE A 49 -46.50 -35.75 -27.07
CA ILE A 49 -45.97 -36.90 -27.80
C ILE A 49 -46.32 -38.19 -27.05
N LYS A 50 -46.00 -38.27 -25.74
CA LYS A 50 -46.31 -39.45 -24.91
C LYS A 50 -47.81 -39.78 -24.89
N ALA A 51 -48.67 -38.76 -24.83
CA ALA A 51 -50.12 -38.94 -24.86
C ALA A 51 -50.62 -39.53 -26.18
N ARG A 52 -49.85 -39.45 -27.28
CA ARG A 52 -50.19 -39.97 -28.61
C ARG A 52 -49.40 -41.23 -29.01
N ASP A 53 -48.55 -41.76 -28.12
CA ASP A 53 -47.79 -43.00 -28.35
C ASP A 53 -48.65 -44.27 -28.35
N TRP A 54 -49.94 -44.18 -27.99
CA TRP A 54 -50.90 -45.27 -28.13
C TRP A 54 -51.02 -45.82 -29.55
N THR A 55 -50.66 -45.01 -30.55
CA THR A 55 -50.59 -45.40 -31.97
C THR A 55 -49.55 -46.49 -32.25
N LEU A 56 -48.54 -46.66 -31.38
CA LEU A 56 -47.52 -47.71 -31.46
C LEU A 56 -47.81 -48.91 -30.55
N THR A 57 -48.52 -48.69 -29.44
CA THR A 57 -48.83 -49.73 -28.44
C THR A 57 -50.15 -50.46 -28.68
N GLY A 58 -50.92 -50.04 -29.70
CA GLY A 58 -52.16 -50.68 -30.14
C GLY A 58 -53.39 -50.42 -29.25
N SER A 59 -53.24 -49.69 -28.14
CA SER A 59 -54.32 -49.45 -27.17
C SER A 59 -54.81 -48.00 -27.19
N ARG A 60 -55.82 -47.72 -28.02
CA ARG A 60 -56.41 -46.38 -28.18
C ARG A 60 -57.14 -45.90 -26.90
N PRO A 61 -56.84 -44.70 -26.37
CA PRO A 61 -57.55 -44.14 -25.23
C PRO A 61 -59.04 -43.95 -25.49
N LYS A 62 -59.88 -44.20 -24.47
CA LYS A 62 -61.33 -43.94 -24.53
C LYS A 62 -61.56 -42.43 -24.75
N GLY A 63 -62.35 -42.08 -25.77
CA GLY A 63 -62.70 -40.69 -26.12
C GLY A 63 -61.85 -40.04 -27.22
N CYS A 64 -60.81 -40.71 -27.73
CA CYS A 64 -60.05 -40.20 -28.88
C CYS A 64 -60.84 -40.41 -30.19
N THR A 65 -61.08 -39.35 -30.97
CA THR A 65 -61.79 -39.37 -32.27
C THR A 65 -60.85 -39.32 -33.48
N GLU A 66 -59.57 -39.00 -33.30
CA GLU A 66 -58.54 -38.90 -34.35
C GLU A 66 -58.29 -40.25 -35.06
N THR A 67 -58.00 -40.26 -36.36
CA THR A 67 -57.57 -41.50 -37.03
C THR A 67 -56.11 -41.81 -36.73
N VAL A 68 -55.68 -43.06 -36.96
CA VAL A 68 -54.26 -43.46 -36.80
C VAL A 68 -53.33 -42.63 -37.69
N LYS A 69 -53.81 -42.26 -38.90
CA LYS A 69 -53.06 -41.40 -39.83
C LYS A 69 -52.93 -39.98 -39.29
N ASP A 70 -54.01 -39.39 -38.78
CA ASP A 70 -54.00 -38.05 -38.18
C ASP A 70 -53.05 -37.99 -36.97
N ALA A 71 -53.12 -38.99 -36.08
CA ALA A 71 -52.26 -39.07 -34.90
C ALA A 71 -50.77 -39.23 -35.27
N SER A 72 -50.46 -39.99 -36.34
CA SER A 72 -49.09 -40.13 -36.86
C SER A 72 -48.55 -38.83 -37.47
N ASP A 73 -49.37 -38.09 -38.23
CA ASP A 73 -49.00 -36.82 -38.84
C ASP A 73 -48.83 -35.71 -37.78
N ILE A 74 -49.71 -35.66 -36.77
CA ILE A 74 -49.57 -34.75 -35.62
C ILE A 74 -48.27 -35.06 -34.86
N ARG A 75 -47.99 -36.33 -34.57
CA ARG A 75 -46.76 -36.75 -33.90
C ARG A 75 -45.51 -36.32 -34.67
N ARG A 76 -45.51 -36.46 -36.00
CA ARG A 76 -44.38 -36.00 -36.85
C ARG A 76 -44.15 -34.50 -36.72
N LYS A 77 -45.22 -33.68 -36.70
CA LYS A 77 -45.13 -32.24 -36.48
C LYS A 77 -44.58 -31.89 -35.10
N LEU A 78 -45.06 -32.56 -34.03
CA LEU A 78 -44.59 -32.35 -32.67
C LEU A 78 -43.10 -32.70 -32.51
N TYR A 79 -42.62 -33.78 -33.12
CA TYR A 79 -41.19 -34.12 -33.12
C TYR A 79 -40.35 -33.09 -33.87
N ALA A 80 -40.84 -32.58 -35.01
CA ALA A 80 -40.15 -31.53 -35.76
C ALA A 80 -40.05 -30.22 -34.95
N GLU A 81 -41.12 -29.81 -34.27
CA GLU A 81 -41.14 -28.63 -33.40
C GLU A 81 -40.21 -28.82 -32.19
N ARG A 82 -40.27 -29.97 -31.51
CA ARG A 82 -39.36 -30.31 -30.40
C ARG A 82 -37.90 -30.24 -30.86
N SER A 83 -37.56 -30.85 -31.99
CA SER A 83 -36.19 -30.82 -32.52
C SER A 83 -35.70 -29.41 -32.82
N LYS A 84 -36.57 -28.54 -33.36
CA LYS A 84 -36.26 -27.13 -33.60
C LYS A 84 -35.97 -26.40 -32.29
N LEU A 85 -36.86 -26.51 -31.30
CA LEU A 85 -36.69 -25.85 -30.00
C LEU A 85 -35.48 -26.38 -29.22
N THR A 86 -35.16 -27.68 -29.34
CA THR A 86 -33.93 -28.24 -28.73
C THR A 86 -32.67 -27.63 -29.34
N ARG A 87 -32.64 -27.36 -30.65
CA ARG A 87 -31.50 -26.66 -31.29
C ARG A 87 -31.40 -25.22 -30.80
N GLU A 88 -32.51 -24.48 -30.77
CA GLU A 88 -32.55 -23.10 -30.26
C GLU A 88 -32.09 -23.04 -28.79
N LEU A 89 -32.51 -23.98 -27.95
CA LEU A 89 -32.06 -24.07 -26.55
C LEU A 89 -30.54 -24.32 -26.47
N SER A 90 -30.01 -25.23 -27.30
CA SER A 90 -28.58 -25.53 -27.36
C SER A 90 -27.76 -24.31 -27.80
N GLU A 91 -28.26 -23.53 -28.75
CA GLU A 91 -27.61 -22.29 -29.20
C GLU A 91 -27.59 -21.23 -28.09
N LEU A 92 -28.71 -21.03 -27.39
CA LEU A 92 -28.78 -20.10 -26.26
C LEU A 92 -27.88 -20.54 -25.09
N GLN A 93 -27.81 -21.84 -24.80
CA GLN A 93 -26.86 -22.39 -23.82
C GLN A 93 -25.40 -22.14 -24.24
N GLY A 94 -25.11 -22.29 -25.55
CA GLY A 94 -23.83 -21.97 -26.15
C GLY A 94 -23.44 -20.50 -26.02
N GLN A 95 -24.41 -19.58 -25.93
CA GLN A 95 -24.16 -18.15 -25.68
C GLN A 95 -23.92 -17.83 -24.20
N VAL A 96 -24.58 -18.53 -23.27
CA VAL A 96 -24.42 -18.29 -21.82
C VAL A 96 -23.02 -18.68 -21.32
N ALA A 97 -22.46 -19.78 -21.82
CA ALA A 97 -21.15 -20.27 -21.40
C ALA A 97 -20.00 -19.25 -21.58
N PRO A 98 -19.78 -18.63 -22.76
CA PRO A 98 -18.73 -17.63 -22.95
C PRO A 98 -18.99 -16.36 -22.13
N MET A 99 -20.25 -15.94 -21.96
CA MET A 99 -20.59 -14.77 -21.15
C MET A 99 -20.30 -14.98 -19.65
N ASN A 100 -20.50 -16.20 -19.14
CA ASN A 100 -20.11 -16.53 -17.77
C ASN A 100 -18.58 -16.54 -17.58
N ARG A 101 -17.81 -16.96 -18.59
CA ARG A 101 -16.34 -16.86 -18.55
C ARG A 101 -15.89 -15.41 -18.52
N GLN A 102 -16.44 -14.57 -19.42
CA GLN A 102 -16.19 -13.13 -19.43
C GLN A 102 -16.51 -12.47 -18.07
N LEU A 103 -17.63 -12.83 -17.44
CA LEU A 103 -17.95 -12.34 -16.08
C LEU A 103 -16.92 -12.75 -15.03
N SER A 104 -16.38 -13.97 -15.12
CA SER A 104 -15.36 -14.45 -14.20
C SER A 104 -14.04 -13.70 -14.39
N GLU A 105 -13.63 -13.48 -15.64
CA GLU A 105 -12.43 -12.72 -16.01
C GLU A 105 -12.52 -11.26 -15.53
N LEU A 106 -13.61 -10.57 -15.88
CA LEU A 106 -13.83 -9.18 -15.46
C LEU A 106 -13.87 -9.01 -13.93
N ARG A 107 -14.40 -10.00 -13.19
CA ARG A 107 -14.36 -9.99 -11.72
C ARG A 107 -12.94 -10.17 -11.18
N GLY A 108 -12.12 -11.01 -11.83
CA GLY A 108 -10.71 -11.15 -11.53
C GLY A 108 -9.94 -9.85 -11.74
N ASP A 109 -10.15 -9.22 -12.89
CA ASP A 109 -9.53 -7.93 -13.25
C ASP A 109 -9.95 -6.82 -12.27
N LEU A 110 -11.23 -6.76 -11.91
CA LEU A 110 -11.73 -5.82 -10.91
C LEU A 110 -11.05 -6.02 -9.55
N HIS A 111 -10.82 -7.27 -9.14
CA HIS A 111 -10.17 -7.56 -7.87
C HIS A 111 -8.69 -7.14 -7.89
N ALA A 112 -7.97 -7.45 -8.96
CA ALA A 112 -6.58 -7.03 -9.14
C ALA A 112 -6.44 -5.50 -9.17
N LEU A 113 -7.33 -4.81 -9.86
CA LEU A 113 -7.36 -3.33 -9.90
C LEU A 113 -7.58 -2.74 -8.51
N LYS A 114 -8.51 -3.29 -7.73
CA LYS A 114 -8.75 -2.85 -6.34
C LYS A 114 -7.55 -3.06 -5.42
N GLN A 115 -6.82 -4.16 -5.58
CA GLN A 115 -5.60 -4.41 -4.81
C GLN A 115 -4.46 -3.44 -5.20
N SER A 116 -4.39 -3.04 -6.46
CA SER A 116 -3.39 -2.09 -6.95
C SER A 116 -3.71 -0.62 -6.59
N ALA A 117 -4.91 -0.34 -6.09
CA ALA A 117 -5.30 1.01 -5.70
C ALA A 117 -4.66 1.41 -4.37
N VAL A 118 -3.92 2.51 -4.37
CA VAL A 118 -3.39 3.13 -3.15
C VAL A 118 -4.56 3.80 -2.40
N THR A 119 -4.98 3.21 -1.29
CA THR A 119 -6.03 3.77 -0.41
C THR A 119 -5.40 4.54 0.75
N PRO A 120 -6.13 5.48 1.38
CA PRO A 120 -5.66 6.15 2.59
C PRO A 120 -5.28 5.13 3.67
N GLU A 121 -6.06 4.05 3.84
CA GLU A 121 -5.80 3.02 4.84
C GLU A 121 -4.52 2.23 4.54
N SER A 122 -4.26 1.88 3.27
CA SER A 122 -3.02 1.20 2.90
C SER A 122 -1.79 2.07 3.13
N LEU A 123 -1.88 3.38 2.82
CA LEU A 123 -0.79 4.32 3.09
C LEU A 123 -0.59 4.53 4.59
N GLN A 124 -1.67 4.59 5.37
CA GLN A 124 -1.58 4.73 6.81
C GLN A 124 -0.87 3.53 7.43
N LEU A 125 -1.17 2.31 6.99
CA LEU A 125 -0.45 1.10 7.44
C LEU A 125 1.05 1.15 7.08
N GLU A 126 1.39 1.64 5.89
CA GLU A 126 2.80 1.83 5.50
C GLU A 126 3.50 2.90 6.34
N ILE A 127 2.82 4.00 6.68
CA ILE A 127 3.32 5.06 7.56
C ILE A 127 3.56 4.51 8.97
N ASP A 128 2.62 3.73 9.51
CA ASP A 128 2.74 3.12 10.84
C ASP A 128 3.92 2.13 10.88
N ALA A 129 4.06 1.30 9.85
CA ALA A 129 5.17 0.36 9.73
C ALA A 129 6.53 1.07 9.61
N ALA A 130 6.62 2.13 8.78
CA ALA A 130 7.84 2.93 8.64
C ALA A 130 8.20 3.65 9.96
N SER A 131 7.19 4.16 10.68
CA SER A 131 7.37 4.79 11.99
C SER A 131 7.93 3.81 13.02
N ALA A 132 7.42 2.57 13.05
CA ALA A 132 7.92 1.52 13.93
C ALA A 132 9.39 1.15 13.63
N ILE A 133 9.76 1.07 12.35
CA ILE A 133 11.16 0.85 11.95
C ILE A 133 12.06 1.99 12.43
N LEU A 134 11.60 3.24 12.27
CA LEU A 134 12.34 4.42 12.69
C LEU A 134 12.59 4.41 14.21
N THR A 135 11.57 4.08 15.01
CA THR A 135 11.74 3.95 16.47
C THR A 135 12.78 2.87 16.84
N GLY A 136 12.78 1.72 16.15
CA GLY A 136 13.77 0.68 16.40
C GLY A 136 15.20 1.10 16.04
N LEU A 137 15.38 1.91 14.99
CA LEU A 137 16.68 2.47 14.63
C LEU A 137 17.16 3.50 15.65
N GLU A 138 16.26 4.32 16.20
CA GLU A 138 16.61 5.31 17.24
C GLU A 138 17.02 4.63 18.56
N ASP A 139 16.39 3.52 18.91
CA ASP A 139 16.79 2.68 20.05
C ASP A 139 18.18 2.07 19.82
N GLU A 140 18.43 1.49 18.63
CA GLU A 140 19.73 0.93 18.23
C GLU A 140 20.83 2.00 18.28
N ARG A 141 20.55 3.19 17.75
CA ARG A 141 21.44 4.36 17.83
C ARG A 141 21.77 4.72 19.27
N THR A 142 20.77 4.77 20.15
CA THR A 142 20.97 5.13 21.56
C THR A 142 21.85 4.11 22.28
N ALA A 143 21.65 2.81 21.99
CA ALA A 143 22.50 1.75 22.52
C ALA A 143 23.95 1.90 22.05
N LEU A 144 24.19 2.17 20.75
CA LEU A 144 25.54 2.41 20.23
C LEU A 144 26.22 3.63 20.83
N VAL A 145 25.48 4.74 21.05
CA VAL A 145 26.01 5.94 21.73
C VAL A 145 26.47 5.58 23.15
N SER A 146 25.71 4.77 23.88
CA SER A 146 26.11 4.32 25.22
C SER A 146 27.39 3.47 25.19
N ILE A 147 27.53 2.57 24.21
CA ILE A 147 28.73 1.75 24.03
C ILE A 147 29.94 2.63 23.70
N LEU A 148 29.74 3.62 22.82
CA LEU A 148 30.79 4.55 22.42
C LEU A 148 31.28 5.38 23.61
N ASN A 149 30.37 5.97 24.39
CA ASN A 149 30.73 6.75 25.58
C ASN A 149 31.54 5.90 26.57
N ASN A 150 31.11 4.66 26.85
CA ASN A 150 31.85 3.77 27.74
C ASN A 150 33.26 3.43 27.21
N ALA A 151 33.41 3.25 25.89
CA ALA A 151 34.72 3.02 25.29
C ALA A 151 35.62 4.27 25.32
N GLU A 152 35.04 5.47 25.16
CA GLU A 152 35.75 6.74 25.30
C GLU A 152 36.18 7.00 26.76
N ASP A 153 35.34 6.62 27.74
CA ASP A 153 35.71 6.65 29.17
C ASP A 153 36.89 5.72 29.46
N GLN A 154 36.89 4.49 28.93
CA GLN A 154 38.02 3.57 29.03
C GLN A 154 39.30 4.16 28.41
N MET A 155 39.21 4.88 27.29
CA MET A 155 40.37 5.60 26.73
C MET A 155 40.86 6.74 27.63
N GLY A 156 39.95 7.43 28.31
CA GLY A 156 40.27 8.45 29.30
C GLY A 156 41.03 7.86 30.49
N GLU A 157 40.60 6.72 31.00
CA GLU A 157 41.29 5.99 32.07
C GLU A 157 42.68 5.52 31.66
N ILE A 158 42.84 4.98 30.44
CA ILE A 158 44.15 4.61 29.89
C ILE A 158 45.08 5.82 29.85
N SER A 159 44.60 6.95 29.36
CA SER A 159 45.39 8.19 29.27
C SER A 159 45.79 8.72 30.65
N LYS A 160 44.90 8.59 31.65
CA LYS A 160 45.20 8.95 33.03
C LYS A 160 46.31 8.06 33.62
N LEU A 161 46.23 6.74 33.44
CA LEU A 161 47.26 5.81 33.92
C LEU A 161 48.62 6.07 33.26
N GLU A 162 48.65 6.36 31.95
CA GLU A 162 49.88 6.77 31.26
C GLU A 162 50.46 8.07 31.86
N SER A 163 49.61 9.05 32.23
CA SER A 163 50.07 10.29 32.88
C SER A 163 50.61 10.06 34.30
N GLU A 164 49.99 9.16 35.07
CA GLU A 164 50.44 8.81 36.43
C GLU A 164 51.84 8.15 36.40
N GLU A 165 52.11 7.29 35.41
CA GLU A 165 53.45 6.73 35.17
C GLU A 165 54.48 7.83 34.86
N THR A 166 54.15 8.80 33.98
CA THR A 166 55.07 9.90 33.66
C THR A 166 55.38 10.75 34.89
N HIS A 167 54.38 11.10 35.69
CA HIS A 167 54.55 11.87 36.92
C HIS A 167 55.34 11.09 37.99
N ALA A 168 55.10 9.77 38.12
CA ALA A 168 55.90 8.92 39.01
C ALA A 168 57.38 8.86 38.59
N THR A 169 57.63 8.86 37.27
CA THR A 169 58.98 8.91 36.71
C THR A 169 59.68 10.23 37.05
N GLU A 170 59.00 11.35 36.86
CA GLU A 170 59.50 12.69 37.23
C GLU A 170 59.78 12.81 38.73
N ARG A 171 58.91 12.28 39.59
CA ARG A 171 59.15 12.28 41.04
C ARG A 171 60.37 11.45 41.42
N LEU A 172 60.57 10.30 40.78
CA LEU A 172 61.76 9.48 41.04
C LEU A 172 63.03 10.22 40.64
N THR A 173 63.07 10.84 39.46
CA THR A 173 64.26 11.59 38.99
C THR A 173 64.54 12.79 39.89
N GLU A 174 63.51 13.53 40.33
CA GLU A 174 63.66 14.64 41.27
C GLU A 174 64.17 14.16 42.65
N THR A 175 63.63 13.04 43.15
CA THR A 175 64.03 12.46 44.44
C THR A 175 65.47 11.94 44.39
N GLN A 176 65.86 11.30 43.28
CA GLN A 176 67.24 10.88 43.03
C GLN A 176 68.18 12.09 43.00
N ALA A 177 67.84 13.15 42.26
CA ALA A 177 68.62 14.39 42.23
C ALA A 177 68.81 15.01 43.63
N LYS A 178 67.75 15.08 44.43
CA LYS A 178 67.81 15.54 45.84
C LYS A 178 68.69 14.63 46.71
N SER A 179 68.65 13.32 46.47
CA SER A 179 69.47 12.35 47.22
C SER A 179 70.97 12.51 46.97
N PHE A 180 71.38 12.88 45.75
CA PHE A 180 72.78 13.17 45.42
C PHE A 180 73.33 14.41 46.13
N LEU A 181 72.46 15.36 46.45
CA LEU A 181 72.79 16.61 47.15
C LEU A 181 72.63 16.50 48.68
N ALA A 182 72.26 15.33 49.21
CA ALA A 182 71.92 15.17 50.62
C ALA A 182 73.17 15.17 51.52
N THR A 183 73.08 15.87 52.65
CA THR A 183 74.11 15.81 53.69
C THR A 183 74.10 14.45 54.41
N PRO A 184 75.20 14.04 55.09
CA PRO A 184 75.27 12.75 55.80
C PRO A 184 74.12 12.52 56.79
N GLN A 185 73.67 13.59 57.45
CA GLN A 185 72.57 13.55 58.43
C GLN A 185 71.20 13.25 57.77
N THR A 186 71.00 13.68 56.52
CA THR A 186 69.76 13.50 55.75
C THR A 186 69.78 12.29 54.79
N ALA A 187 70.97 11.72 54.53
CA ALA A 187 71.17 10.70 53.50
C ALA A 187 70.34 9.43 53.72
N ALA A 188 70.17 8.99 54.97
CA ALA A 188 69.37 7.81 55.28
C ALA A 188 67.87 8.00 54.96
N GLY A 189 67.34 9.21 55.21
CA GLY A 189 65.96 9.57 54.86
C GLY A 189 65.74 9.61 53.35
N MET A 190 66.69 10.22 52.61
CA MET A 190 66.62 10.29 51.15
C MET A 190 66.69 8.91 50.49
N LYS A 191 67.54 8.00 51.00
CA LYS A 191 67.56 6.60 50.50
C LYS A 191 66.20 5.91 50.64
N ARG A 192 65.49 6.12 51.75
CA ARG A 192 64.13 5.57 51.93
C ARG A 192 63.14 6.19 50.93
N ALA A 193 63.19 7.52 50.76
CA ALA A 193 62.33 8.22 49.80
C ALA A 193 62.53 7.73 48.36
N VAL A 194 63.79 7.46 47.95
CA VAL A 194 64.07 6.86 46.64
C VAL A 194 63.44 5.47 46.52
N ILE A 195 63.61 4.60 47.51
CA ILE A 195 63.02 3.25 47.51
C ILE A 195 61.48 3.31 47.43
N GLU A 196 60.85 4.24 48.14
CA GLU A 196 59.39 4.45 48.06
C GLU A 196 58.95 4.96 46.69
N ALA A 197 59.70 5.90 46.09
CA ALA A 197 59.45 6.39 44.74
C ALA A 197 59.62 5.29 43.68
N GLU A 198 60.63 4.43 43.80
CA GLU A 198 60.85 3.27 42.92
C GLU A 198 59.68 2.27 43.00
N LYS A 199 59.18 1.99 44.20
CA LYS A 199 57.99 1.14 44.40
C LYS A 199 56.75 1.75 43.76
N ALA A 200 56.53 3.05 43.95
CA ALA A 200 55.40 3.76 43.36
C ALA A 200 55.48 3.78 41.83
N LEU A 201 56.67 4.03 41.26
CA LEU A 201 56.90 3.97 39.82
C LEU A 201 56.60 2.58 39.27
N LYS A 202 57.12 1.53 39.90
CA LYS A 202 56.86 0.15 39.45
C LYS A 202 55.36 -0.16 39.40
N HIS A 203 54.62 0.23 40.44
CA HIS A 203 53.16 0.06 40.47
C HIS A 203 52.43 0.84 39.37
N CYS A 204 52.84 2.08 39.10
CA CYS A 204 52.24 2.87 38.01
C CYS A 204 52.60 2.31 36.63
N TYR A 205 53.85 1.85 36.45
CA TYR A 205 54.35 1.23 35.23
C TYR A 205 53.57 -0.04 34.87
N ASP A 206 53.37 -0.94 35.84
CA ASP A 206 52.63 -2.20 35.62
C ASP A 206 51.20 -1.92 35.15
N LYS A 207 50.50 -0.96 35.79
CA LYS A 207 49.15 -0.53 35.38
C LYS A 207 49.12 0.13 34.01
N ALA A 208 50.07 1.02 33.73
CA ALA A 208 50.14 1.71 32.44
C ALA A 208 50.49 0.74 31.30
N LEU A 209 51.29 -0.30 31.58
CA LEU A 209 51.59 -1.35 30.61
C LEU A 209 50.34 -2.16 30.24
N GLU A 210 49.55 -2.57 31.24
CA GLU A 210 48.27 -3.24 31.01
C GLU A 210 47.29 -2.34 30.23
N ALA A 211 47.20 -1.06 30.59
CA ALA A 211 46.36 -0.08 29.91
C ALA A 211 46.78 0.13 28.44
N ARG A 212 48.09 0.24 28.17
CA ARG A 212 48.64 0.31 26.80
C ARG A 212 48.32 -0.94 25.99
N ALA A 213 48.34 -2.12 26.60
CA ALA A 213 47.98 -3.37 25.93
C ALA A 213 46.49 -3.40 25.53
N ALA A 214 45.60 -2.82 26.34
CA ALA A 214 44.17 -2.71 26.03
C ALA A 214 43.84 -1.65 24.98
N ARG A 215 44.66 -0.59 24.87
CA ARG A 215 44.41 0.59 24.01
C ARG A 215 44.04 0.28 22.56
N PRO A 216 44.74 -0.59 21.80
CA PRO A 216 44.39 -0.86 20.41
C PRO A 216 43.00 -1.47 20.27
N MET A 217 42.60 -2.32 21.21
CA MET A 217 41.28 -2.93 21.22
C MET A 217 40.18 -1.89 21.50
N VAL A 218 40.39 -1.01 22.49
CA VAL A 218 39.43 0.06 22.80
C VAL A 218 39.30 1.04 21.61
N LEU A 219 40.41 1.44 20.99
CA LEU A 219 40.39 2.27 19.77
C LEU A 219 39.66 1.58 18.62
N SER A 220 39.88 0.28 18.43
CA SER A 220 39.16 -0.49 17.42
C SER A 220 37.65 -0.51 17.68
N ASN A 221 37.23 -0.66 18.94
CA ASN A 221 35.83 -0.64 19.35
C ASN A 221 35.20 0.74 19.11
N ILE A 222 35.90 1.83 19.46
CA ILE A 222 35.46 3.21 19.20
C ILE A 222 35.25 3.43 17.70
N ASN A 223 36.23 3.07 16.88
CA ASN A 223 36.15 3.26 15.43
C ASN A 223 35.01 2.46 14.82
N LYS A 224 34.83 1.20 15.26
CA LYS A 224 33.73 0.35 14.82
C LYS A 224 32.37 0.96 15.21
N ALA A 225 32.20 1.38 16.46
CA ALA A 225 30.97 2.01 16.93
C ALA A 225 30.67 3.32 16.17
N LYS A 226 31.69 4.13 15.85
CA LYS A 226 31.53 5.37 15.06
C LYS A 226 31.10 5.11 13.62
N GLU A 227 31.53 3.99 13.03
CA GLU A 227 31.12 3.62 11.67
C GLU A 227 29.70 3.06 11.66
N GLU A 228 29.37 2.17 12.61
CA GLU A 228 28.01 1.64 12.78
C GLU A 228 27.01 2.76 13.06
N LEU A 229 27.37 3.74 13.90
CA LEU A 229 26.53 4.90 14.21
C LEU A 229 26.28 5.77 12.96
N ARG A 230 27.31 6.01 12.13
CA ARG A 230 27.14 6.72 10.85
C ARG A 230 26.19 5.97 9.92
N SER A 231 26.33 4.64 9.82
CA SER A 231 25.43 3.82 9.01
C SER A 231 23.98 3.85 9.52
N ILE A 232 23.76 3.84 10.84
CA ILE A 232 22.41 3.97 11.41
C ILE A 232 21.84 5.37 11.17
N ASP A 233 22.63 6.43 11.34
CA ASP A 233 22.19 7.80 11.07
C ASP A 233 21.73 7.96 9.61
N GLU A 234 22.46 7.39 8.64
CA GLU A 234 22.05 7.37 7.23
C GLU A 234 20.73 6.60 7.02
N ARG A 235 20.57 5.44 7.68
CA ARG A 235 19.33 4.65 7.60
C ARG A 235 18.14 5.40 8.20
N ILE A 236 18.32 6.07 9.34
CA ILE A 236 17.28 6.91 9.97
C ILE A 236 16.87 8.02 9.01
N GLU A 237 17.83 8.71 8.40
CA GLU A 237 17.54 9.80 7.48
C GLU A 237 16.79 9.32 6.22
N GLN A 238 17.18 8.16 5.67
CA GLN A 238 16.44 7.55 4.56
C GLN A 238 15.00 7.18 4.96
N GLN A 239 14.80 6.64 6.16
CA GLN A 239 13.45 6.31 6.64
C GLN A 239 12.61 7.56 6.92
N LYS A 240 13.20 8.65 7.44
CA LYS A 240 12.52 9.94 7.60
C LYS A 240 12.03 10.50 6.28
N ASN A 241 12.90 10.52 5.27
CA ASN A 241 12.53 10.99 3.93
C ASN A 241 11.42 10.14 3.30
N ASN A 242 11.49 8.81 3.45
CA ASN A 242 10.43 7.90 2.98
C ASN A 242 9.11 8.16 3.71
N LEU A 243 9.14 8.29 5.04
CA LEU A 243 7.97 8.59 5.87
C LEU A 243 7.31 9.91 5.44
N GLU A 244 8.11 10.97 5.26
CA GLU A 244 7.64 12.27 4.80
C GLU A 244 7.00 12.16 3.40
N GLU A 245 7.60 11.41 2.48
CA GLU A 245 7.01 11.18 1.16
C GLU A 245 5.63 10.51 1.27
N LYS A 246 5.50 9.49 2.12
CA LYS A 246 4.25 8.75 2.34
C LYS A 246 3.18 9.61 3.01
N GLN A 247 3.54 10.39 4.02
CA GLN A 247 2.64 11.36 4.66
C GLN A 247 2.17 12.43 3.67
N ASN A 248 3.07 12.95 2.83
CA ASN A 248 2.71 13.89 1.77
C ASN A 248 1.79 13.26 0.71
N GLN A 249 1.94 11.96 0.42
CA GLN A 249 1.04 11.23 -0.47
C GLN A 249 -0.36 11.08 0.15
N LEU A 250 -0.43 10.70 1.43
CA LEU A 250 -1.69 10.60 2.18
C LEU A 250 -2.42 11.95 2.25
N TRP A 251 -1.71 13.00 2.64
CA TRP A 251 -2.29 14.35 2.73
C TRP A 251 -2.85 14.84 1.40
N LYS A 252 -2.14 14.58 0.29
CA LYS A 252 -2.65 14.91 -1.06
C LYS A 252 -3.94 14.17 -1.35
N ILE A 253 -3.99 12.88 -1.04
CA ILE A 253 -5.18 12.04 -1.23
C ILE A 253 -6.37 12.60 -0.46
N GLU A 254 -6.19 12.89 0.83
CA GLU A 254 -7.26 13.44 1.68
C GLU A 254 -7.71 14.82 1.19
N ALA A 255 -6.77 15.69 0.81
CA ALA A 255 -7.09 17.01 0.27
C ALA A 255 -7.88 16.92 -1.06
N TYR A 256 -7.60 15.93 -1.91
CA TYR A 256 -8.38 15.70 -3.13
C TYR A 256 -9.78 15.19 -2.83
N ASP A 257 -9.93 14.28 -1.87
CA ASP A 257 -11.23 13.73 -1.47
C ASP A 257 -12.11 14.85 -0.86
N ASP A 258 -11.54 15.72 -0.03
CA ASP A 258 -12.22 16.91 0.50
C ASP A 258 -12.63 17.89 -0.61
N TRP A 259 -11.72 18.16 -1.55
CA TRP A 259 -12.01 19.01 -2.70
C TRP A 259 -13.15 18.45 -3.55
N GLU A 260 -13.18 17.15 -3.81
CA GLU A 260 -14.27 16.50 -4.54
C GLU A 260 -15.61 16.62 -3.80
N GLY A 261 -15.60 16.50 -2.47
CA GLY A 261 -16.78 16.72 -1.61
C GLY A 261 -17.34 18.13 -1.72
N ILE A 262 -16.47 19.15 -1.67
CA ILE A 262 -16.84 20.55 -1.88
C ILE A 262 -17.42 20.74 -3.28
N MET A 263 -16.74 20.26 -4.31
CA MET A 263 -17.17 20.39 -5.71
C MET A 263 -18.52 19.71 -5.97
N SER A 264 -18.77 18.57 -5.34
CA SER A 264 -20.05 17.86 -5.41
C SER A 264 -21.18 18.66 -4.76
N SER A 265 -20.89 19.34 -3.64
CA SER A 265 -21.84 20.21 -2.95
C SER A 265 -22.16 21.46 -3.77
N VAL A 266 -21.14 22.10 -4.36
CA VAL A 266 -21.31 23.23 -5.29
C VAL A 266 -22.15 22.82 -6.50
N ARG A 267 -21.83 21.68 -7.13
CA ARG A 267 -22.60 21.13 -8.26
C ARG A 267 -24.07 20.87 -7.90
N ARG A 268 -24.35 20.43 -6.66
CA ARG A 268 -25.72 20.19 -6.18
C ARG A 268 -26.47 21.50 -5.95
N ALA A 269 -25.82 22.49 -5.34
CA ALA A 269 -26.40 23.81 -5.09
C ALA A 269 -26.76 24.52 -6.41
N LEU A 270 -25.83 24.52 -7.38
CA LEU A 270 -26.07 25.10 -8.71
C LEU A 270 -27.26 24.45 -9.42
N ARG A 271 -27.37 23.11 -9.37
CA ARG A 271 -28.53 22.40 -9.93
C ARG A 271 -29.84 22.78 -9.28
N LYS A 272 -29.86 23.02 -7.96
CA LYS A 272 -31.07 23.50 -7.28
C LYS A 272 -31.42 24.94 -7.71
N MET A 273 -30.44 25.81 -7.82
CA MET A 273 -30.65 27.20 -8.26
C MET A 273 -31.15 27.27 -9.70
N LEU A 274 -30.55 26.52 -10.63
CA LEU A 274 -31.02 26.46 -12.02
C LEU A 274 -32.47 25.98 -12.16
N LYS A 275 -32.92 25.09 -11.27
CA LYS A 275 -34.32 24.64 -11.22
C LYS A 275 -35.28 25.67 -10.62
N GLY A 276 -34.81 26.48 -9.67
CA GLY A 276 -35.63 27.50 -9.00
C GLY A 276 -35.72 28.80 -9.79
N ASP A 277 -34.57 29.31 -10.26
CA ASP A 277 -34.44 30.52 -11.07
C ASP A 277 -33.32 30.35 -12.10
N ARG A 278 -33.71 30.13 -13.37
CA ARG A 278 -32.79 29.91 -14.48
C ARG A 278 -31.89 31.11 -14.80
N ALA A 279 -32.31 32.34 -14.48
CA ALA A 279 -31.51 33.52 -14.76
C ALA A 279 -30.41 33.69 -13.71
N ILE A 280 -30.76 33.57 -12.43
CA ILE A 280 -29.79 33.62 -11.32
C ILE A 280 -28.81 32.44 -11.41
N GLY A 281 -29.31 31.24 -11.71
CA GLY A 281 -28.46 30.06 -11.87
C GLY A 281 -27.44 30.21 -13.02
N ARG A 282 -27.84 30.80 -14.16
CA ARG A 282 -26.93 31.08 -15.27
C ARG A 282 -25.88 32.14 -14.94
N ALA A 283 -26.30 33.26 -14.32
CA ALA A 283 -25.38 34.32 -13.90
C ALA A 283 -24.32 33.81 -12.90
N LEU A 284 -24.72 32.94 -11.96
CA LEU A 284 -23.77 32.33 -11.01
C LEU A 284 -22.80 31.35 -11.69
N VAL A 285 -23.27 30.55 -12.65
CA VAL A 285 -22.38 29.67 -13.44
C VAL A 285 -21.38 30.50 -14.24
N GLU A 286 -21.81 31.58 -14.89
CA GLU A 286 -20.93 32.52 -15.60
C GLU A 286 -19.93 33.20 -14.67
N ALA A 287 -20.36 33.64 -13.48
CA ALA A 287 -19.46 34.20 -12.46
C ALA A 287 -18.39 33.18 -12.01
N LEU A 288 -18.80 31.95 -11.70
CA LEU A 288 -17.86 30.87 -11.31
C LEU A 288 -16.94 30.46 -12.47
N MET A 289 -17.41 30.58 -13.72
CA MET A 289 -16.60 30.38 -14.92
C MET A 289 -15.53 31.46 -15.07
N HIS A 290 -15.83 32.72 -14.74
CA HIS A 290 -14.90 33.84 -14.89
C HIS A 290 -13.95 34.02 -13.69
N GLU A 291 -14.42 33.80 -12.46
CA GLU A 291 -13.63 33.95 -11.24
C GLU A 291 -12.86 32.69 -10.83
N GLY A 292 -12.98 31.60 -11.59
CA GLY A 292 -11.99 30.53 -11.57
C GLY A 292 -12.32 29.35 -10.66
N LEU A 293 -13.53 28.81 -10.74
CA LEU A 293 -13.74 27.44 -10.29
C LEU A 293 -12.84 26.53 -11.15
N ARG A 294 -11.85 25.88 -10.53
CA ARG A 294 -10.88 25.00 -11.20
C ARG A 294 -10.92 23.62 -10.59
N GLU A 295 -10.95 22.57 -11.40
CA GLU A 295 -10.75 21.19 -10.93
C GLU A 295 -9.33 20.73 -11.27
N PHE A 296 -8.83 19.74 -10.55
CA PHE A 296 -7.52 19.18 -10.87
C PHE A 296 -7.66 18.18 -12.03
N ASP A 297 -6.80 18.31 -13.05
CA ASP A 297 -6.69 17.31 -14.11
C ASP A 297 -5.96 16.05 -13.63
N GLU A 298 -5.88 15.03 -14.47
CA GLU A 298 -5.14 13.78 -14.23
C GLU A 298 -3.66 14.01 -13.85
N LYS A 299 -3.11 15.18 -14.18
CA LYS A 299 -1.73 15.58 -13.90
C LYS A 299 -1.61 16.49 -12.67
N GLY A 300 -2.69 16.70 -11.91
CA GLY A 300 -2.72 17.55 -10.72
C GLY A 300 -2.63 19.05 -11.03
N ARG A 301 -2.97 19.47 -12.25
CA ARG A 301 -3.00 20.88 -12.66
C ARG A 301 -4.42 21.42 -12.52
N LEU A 302 -4.54 22.65 -12.02
CA LEU A 302 -5.81 23.35 -11.93
C LEU A 302 -6.33 23.73 -13.32
N ILE A 303 -7.23 22.92 -13.86
CA ILE A 303 -7.94 23.13 -15.11
C ILE A 303 -9.36 23.62 -14.86
N ARG A 304 -10.02 24.11 -15.90
CA ARG A 304 -11.43 24.47 -15.80
C ARG A 304 -12.28 23.19 -15.76
N PRO A 305 -13.36 23.11 -14.95
CA PRO A 305 -14.15 21.91 -14.86
C PRO A 305 -14.80 21.48 -16.19
N SER A 306 -14.70 20.21 -16.51
CA SER A 306 -15.25 19.61 -17.75
C SER A 306 -16.76 19.84 -17.91
N TRP A 307 -17.52 19.82 -16.81
CA TRP A 307 -18.96 20.10 -16.81
C TRP A 307 -19.32 21.59 -17.03
N LEU A 308 -18.33 22.49 -17.00
CA LEU A 308 -18.47 23.89 -17.41
C LEU A 308 -18.14 24.10 -18.91
N HIS A 309 -17.59 23.09 -19.59
CA HIS A 309 -17.32 23.14 -21.04
C HIS A 309 -18.57 22.79 -21.84
N SER A 310 -19.69 23.49 -21.62
CA SER A 310 -20.83 23.41 -22.54
C SER A 310 -20.60 24.35 -23.74
N SER A 311 -19.61 24.03 -24.58
CA SER A 311 -19.50 24.61 -25.91
C SER A 311 -20.26 23.71 -26.89
N GLY A 312 -21.59 23.88 -27.00
CA GLY A 312 -22.36 23.38 -28.15
C GLY A 312 -23.67 22.65 -27.84
N ALA A 313 -23.87 22.12 -26.64
CA ALA A 313 -25.19 21.67 -26.19
C ALA A 313 -25.87 22.84 -25.49
N SER A 314 -26.98 23.32 -26.05
CA SER A 314 -27.78 24.38 -25.44
C SER A 314 -28.02 24.09 -23.95
N LEU A 315 -27.85 25.13 -23.13
CA LEU A 315 -28.29 25.18 -21.73
C LEU A 315 -29.80 24.87 -21.54
N ASP A 316 -30.55 24.64 -22.63
CA ASP A 316 -31.95 24.25 -22.62
C ASP A 316 -32.21 22.83 -22.09
N ASN A 317 -31.19 21.95 -22.02
CA ASN A 317 -31.32 20.58 -21.53
C ASN A 317 -30.84 20.34 -20.07
N ILE A 318 -30.69 21.42 -19.28
CA ILE A 318 -30.47 21.36 -17.82
C ILE A 318 -31.66 21.95 -17.06
#